data_AF-A0A8J5QRX2-F1
#
_entry.id   AF-A0A8J5QRX2-F1
#
_cell.length_a   1.000
_cell.length_b   1.000
_cell.length_c   1.000
_cell.angle_alpha   90.00
_cell.angle_beta   90.00
_cell.angle_gamma   90.00
#
_symmetry.space_group_name_H-M   'P 1'
#
loop_
_entity.id
_entity.type
_entity.pdbx_description
1 polymer ?
#
loop_
_entity_poly.entity_id
_entity_poly.type
_entity_poly.pdbx_seq_one_letter_code
_entity_poly.pdbx_strand_id
1 'polypeptide(L)'
;MSEFIKKVEELGPGHRIRLAEELEESINLDEEYGSQGQTEAPSAEEEVSLHFVTFIKGRDGHLYELDGRKEGPVDLGEGEEEDGDRKGLIGDERLRKRVEWYMNNVDSENMYNFAMMGIAPTLD
;
A
#
# COMPACT_ATOMS: atom_id res chain seq x y z
N MET A 1 0.57 6.84 16.11
CA MET A 1 0.44 7.36 14.72
C MET A 1 0.67 8.87 14.61
N SER A 2 -0.04 9.73 15.34
CA SER A 2 0.16 11.19 15.28
C SER A 2 1.61 11.64 15.59
N GLU A 3 2.26 11.06 16.60
CA GLU A 3 3.66 11.38 16.92
C GLU A 3 4.66 10.88 15.87
N PHE A 4 4.37 9.74 15.24
CA PHE A 4 5.19 9.19 14.16
C PHE A 4 5.20 10.11 12.94
N ILE A 5 4.02 10.61 12.55
CA ILE A 5 3.88 11.54 11.41
C ILE A 5 4.68 12.83 11.67
N LYS A 6 4.64 13.38 12.89
CA LYS A 6 5.44 14.56 13.24
C LYS A 6 6.94 14.31 13.07
N LYS A 7 7.45 13.18 13.55
CA LYS A 7 8.86 12.80 13.37
C LYS A 7 9.25 12.65 11.90
N VAL A 8 8.35 12.08 11.08
CA VAL A 8 8.55 11.93 9.62
C VAL A 8 8.62 13.29 8.92
N GLU A 9 7.82 14.27 9.34
CA GLU A 9 7.86 15.63 8.80
C GLU A 9 9.17 16.35 9.15
N GLU A 10 9.69 16.14 10.35
CA GLU A 10 10.93 16.78 10.85
C GLU A 10 12.21 16.20 10.21
N LEU A 11 12.27 14.89 9.97
CA LEU A 11 13.50 14.19 9.55
C LEU A 11 13.70 14.13 8.03
N GLY A 12 12.70 14.52 7.23
CA GLY A 12 12.77 14.53 5.77
C GLY A 12 12.79 13.13 5.11
N PRO A 13 12.75 13.05 3.77
CA PRO A 13 12.48 11.79 3.05
C PRO A 13 13.47 10.65 3.30
N GLY A 14 14.78 10.96 3.39
CA GLY A 14 15.84 9.95 3.49
C GLY A 14 15.86 9.16 4.81
N HIS A 15 15.17 9.64 5.85
CA HIS A 15 15.08 8.97 7.15
C HIS A 15 13.78 8.21 7.36
N ARG A 16 12.86 8.25 6.39
CA ARG A 16 11.52 7.63 6.53
C ARG A 16 11.56 6.11 6.63
N ILE A 17 12.49 5.48 5.91
CA ILE A 17 12.68 4.01 5.95
C ILE A 17 13.07 3.60 7.36
N ARG A 18 14.12 4.22 7.92
CA ARG A 18 14.57 3.95 9.29
C ARG A 18 13.47 4.18 10.33
N LEU A 19 12.67 5.24 10.18
CA LEU A 19 11.56 5.48 11.09
C LEU A 19 10.50 4.36 10.99
N ALA A 20 10.22 3.86 9.79
CA ALA A 20 9.29 2.75 9.61
C ALA A 20 9.80 1.46 10.28
N GLU A 21 11.09 1.13 10.11
CA GLU A 21 11.74 0.01 10.81
C GLU A 21 11.66 0.17 12.34
N GLU A 22 12.01 1.36 12.87
CA GLU A 22 11.90 1.66 14.30
C GLU A 22 10.45 1.56 14.81
N LEU A 23 9.46 1.90 13.97
CA LEU A 23 8.05 1.76 14.31
C LEU A 23 7.65 0.28 14.38
N GLU A 24 8.02 -0.52 13.39
CA GLU A 24 7.76 -1.97 13.35
C GLU A 24 8.32 -2.67 14.59
N GLU A 25 9.57 -2.37 14.95
CA GLU A 25 10.19 -2.86 16.18
C GLU A 25 9.41 -2.38 17.42
N SER A 26 9.01 -1.11 17.48
CA SER A 26 8.34 -0.55 18.65
C SER A 26 6.96 -1.14 18.94
N ILE A 27 6.28 -1.66 17.91
CA ILE A 27 4.95 -2.26 18.03
C ILE A 27 5.00 -3.79 18.02
N ASN A 28 6.19 -4.39 18.01
CA ASN A 28 6.40 -5.83 17.86
C ASN A 28 5.53 -6.42 16.73
N LEU A 29 5.58 -5.77 15.55
CA LEU A 29 4.60 -6.01 14.47
C LEU A 29 4.45 -7.51 14.14
N ASP A 30 5.57 -8.24 14.06
CA ASP A 30 5.59 -9.66 13.72
C ASP A 30 4.94 -10.54 14.80
N GLU A 31 5.27 -10.33 16.08
CA GLU A 31 4.73 -11.14 17.18
C GLU A 31 3.24 -10.87 17.38
N GLU A 32 2.84 -9.60 17.34
CA GLU A 32 1.49 -9.17 17.63
C GLU A 32 0.54 -9.44 16.45
N TYR A 33 0.97 -9.21 15.21
CA TYR A 33 0.08 -9.26 14.03
C TYR A 33 0.43 -10.34 13.02
N GLY A 34 1.67 -10.83 12.97
CA GLY A 34 2.09 -11.86 12.00
C GLY A 34 1.39 -13.21 12.18
N SER A 35 0.86 -13.48 13.38
CA SER A 35 0.11 -14.70 13.71
C SER A 35 -1.42 -14.54 13.68
N GLN A 36 -1.92 -13.34 13.39
CA GLN A 36 -3.35 -13.08 13.33
C GLN A 36 -3.92 -13.41 11.94
N GLY A 37 -5.23 -13.66 11.88
CA GLY A 37 -5.96 -13.89 10.64
C GLY A 37 -6.63 -15.25 10.56
N GLN A 38 -7.06 -15.62 9.36
CA GLN A 38 -7.78 -16.88 9.11
C GLN A 38 -6.87 -18.02 8.64
N THR A 39 -5.62 -17.71 8.28
CA THR A 39 -4.62 -18.66 7.80
C THR A 39 -3.55 -18.87 8.86
N GLU A 40 -2.92 -20.04 8.86
CA GLU A 40 -1.73 -20.27 9.68
C GLU A 40 -0.59 -19.36 9.21
N ALA A 41 0.16 -18.80 10.16
CA ALA A 41 1.32 -18.00 9.85
C ALA A 41 2.43 -18.88 9.24
N PRO A 42 3.12 -18.41 8.19
CA PRO A 42 4.25 -19.13 7.61
C PRO A 42 5.42 -19.21 8.61
N SER A 43 6.38 -20.10 8.32
CA SER A 43 7.63 -20.11 9.07
C SER A 43 8.41 -18.81 8.82
N ALA A 44 9.14 -18.32 9.83
CA ALA A 44 10.01 -17.16 9.67
C ALA A 44 11.12 -17.35 8.61
N GLU A 45 11.43 -18.61 8.27
CA GLU A 45 12.43 -18.98 7.26
C GLU A 45 11.81 -19.21 5.86
N GLU A 46 10.48 -19.18 5.75
CA GLU A 46 9.78 -19.42 4.49
C GLU A 46 9.94 -18.23 3.54
N GLU A 47 10.22 -18.50 2.27
CA GLU A 47 10.36 -17.45 1.26
C GLU A 47 8.98 -16.89 0.88
N VAL A 48 8.73 -15.63 1.22
CA VAL A 48 7.50 -14.91 0.86
C VAL A 48 7.70 -14.18 -0.46
N SER A 49 7.05 -14.67 -1.51
CA SER A 49 7.08 -14.05 -2.85
C SER A 49 6.00 -12.98 -3.07
N LEU A 50 5.13 -12.75 -2.09
CA LEU A 50 4.06 -11.75 -2.14
C LEU A 50 4.56 -10.37 -1.68
N HIS A 51 3.90 -9.31 -2.16
CA HIS A 51 4.30 -7.93 -1.89
C HIS A 51 3.10 -6.99 -1.80
N PHE A 52 3.14 -6.05 -0.86
CA PHE A 52 2.12 -5.02 -0.72
C PHE A 52 2.52 -3.74 -1.45
N VAL A 53 1.57 -3.16 -2.19
CA VAL A 53 1.67 -1.83 -2.80
C VAL A 53 0.44 -1.02 -2.41
N THR A 54 0.60 0.30 -2.28
CA THR A 54 -0.50 1.20 -1.90
C THR A 54 -0.76 2.23 -2.98
N PHE A 55 -2.03 2.52 -3.26
CA PHE A 55 -2.44 3.58 -4.18
C PHE A 55 -3.12 4.72 -3.42
N ILE A 56 -2.76 5.96 -3.72
CA ILE A 56 -3.34 7.15 -3.07
C ILE A 56 -3.62 8.26 -4.08
N LYS A 57 -4.60 9.11 -3.80
CA LYS A 57 -4.74 10.41 -4.45
C LYS A 57 -3.93 11.45 -3.66
N GLY A 58 -2.95 12.06 -4.31
CA GLY A 58 -2.14 13.14 -3.77
C GLY A 58 -2.97 14.40 -3.53
N ARG A 59 -2.41 15.31 -2.72
CA ARG A 59 -3.04 16.62 -2.45
C ARG A 59 -3.07 17.54 -3.67
N ASP A 60 -2.21 17.26 -4.63
CA ASP A 60 -2.15 17.87 -5.97
C ASP A 60 -3.16 17.26 -6.95
N GLY A 61 -3.96 16.29 -6.52
CA GLY A 61 -4.95 15.61 -7.34
C GLY A 61 -4.41 14.44 -8.14
N HIS A 62 -3.09 14.20 -8.16
CA HIS A 62 -2.49 13.10 -8.90
C HIS A 62 -2.72 11.74 -8.23
N LEU A 63 -2.71 10.66 -9.02
CA LEU A 63 -2.73 9.29 -8.52
C LEU A 63 -1.29 8.79 -8.35
N TYR A 64 -0.96 8.29 -7.16
CA TYR A 64 0.36 7.75 -6.86
C TYR A 64 0.28 6.27 -6.48
N GLU A 65 1.27 5.51 -6.96
CA GLU A 65 1.61 4.19 -6.45
C GLU A 65 2.81 4.30 -5.50
N LEU A 66 2.65 3.77 -4.30
CA LEU A 66 3.67 3.71 -3.25
C LEU A 66 4.12 2.26 -3.09
N ASP A 67 5.39 2.02 -3.38
CA ASP A 67 6.05 0.73 -3.27
C ASP A 67 7.37 0.92 -2.53
N GLY A 68 7.52 0.28 -1.36
CA GLY A 68 8.70 0.41 -0.51
C GLY A 68 10.01 -0.10 -1.15
N ARG A 69 9.93 -0.88 -2.24
CA ARG A 69 11.10 -1.35 -3.00
C ARG A 69 11.60 -0.34 -4.03
N LYS A 70 10.87 0.76 -4.25
CA LYS A 70 11.22 1.82 -5.21
C LYS A 70 11.83 3.02 -4.50
N GLU A 71 12.62 3.79 -5.23
CA GLU A 71 13.28 5.03 -4.75
C GLU A 71 12.28 6.14 -4.35
N GLY A 72 10.99 5.99 -4.67
CA GLY A 72 9.97 6.98 -4.34
C GLY A 72 8.60 6.66 -4.93
N PRO A 73 7.62 7.57 -4.74
CA PRO A 73 6.28 7.43 -5.29
C PRO A 73 6.32 7.42 -6.83
N VAL A 74 5.55 6.54 -7.44
CA VAL A 74 5.35 6.51 -8.89
C VAL A 74 4.10 7.30 -9.22
N ASP A 75 4.25 8.40 -9.96
CA ASP A 75 3.15 9.22 -10.46
C ASP A 75 2.46 8.49 -11.63
N LEU A 76 1.16 8.24 -11.49
CA LEU A 76 0.31 7.60 -12.50
C LEU A 76 -0.51 8.65 -13.30
N GLY A 77 -0.39 9.93 -12.97
CA GLY A 77 -1.02 11.07 -13.63
C GLY A 77 -2.17 11.70 -12.84
N GLU A 78 -2.76 12.75 -13.40
CA GLU A 78 -3.77 13.62 -12.78
C GLU A 78 -5.11 12.90 -12.48
N GLY A 79 -5.35 12.52 -11.23
CA GLY A 79 -6.54 11.77 -10.77
C GLY A 79 -7.87 12.33 -11.30
N GLU A 80 -8.85 11.46 -11.57
CA GLU A 80 -10.09 11.89 -12.20
C GLU A 80 -10.82 12.86 -11.25
N GLU A 81 -11.41 13.92 -11.82
CA GLU A 81 -12.30 14.80 -11.07
C GLU A 81 -13.50 13.99 -10.57
N GLU A 82 -13.94 14.28 -9.34
CA GLU A 82 -15.05 13.58 -8.71
C GLU A 82 -16.39 13.97 -9.37
N ASP A 83 -16.74 13.35 -10.49
CA ASP A 83 -18.01 13.60 -11.17
C ASP A 83 -18.97 12.39 -11.04
N GLY A 84 -20.13 12.60 -10.40
CA GLY A 84 -21.19 11.60 -10.21
C GLY A 84 -20.99 10.58 -9.07
N ASP A 85 -21.62 9.40 -9.21
CA ASP A 85 -21.62 8.30 -8.22
C ASP A 85 -20.28 7.52 -8.13
N ARG A 86 -19.31 7.81 -9.02
CA ARG A 86 -17.97 7.20 -9.03
C ARG A 86 -16.96 8.02 -8.23
N LYS A 87 -17.28 8.34 -6.97
CA LYS A 87 -16.39 9.11 -6.11
C LYS A 87 -15.25 8.25 -5.55
N GLY A 88 -14.04 8.78 -5.65
CA GLY A 88 -12.86 8.24 -4.99
C GLY A 88 -12.04 7.28 -5.85
N LEU A 89 -10.98 6.75 -5.22
CA LEU A 89 -9.89 6.02 -5.88
C LEU A 89 -10.37 4.82 -6.72
N ILE A 90 -11.43 4.14 -6.27
CA ILE A 90 -11.96 2.91 -6.89
C ILE A 90 -12.54 3.19 -8.29
N GLY A 91 -13.01 4.42 -8.54
CA GLY A 91 -13.57 4.82 -9.83
C GLY A 91 -12.52 5.15 -10.90
N ASP A 92 -11.26 5.39 -10.50
CA ASP A 92 -10.23 5.91 -11.41
C ASP A 92 -9.74 4.83 -12.39
N GLU A 93 -9.86 5.10 -13.69
CA GLU A 93 -9.52 4.12 -14.72
C GLU A 93 -8.03 3.74 -14.70
N ARG A 94 -7.15 4.64 -14.24
CA ARG A 94 -5.71 4.35 -14.16
C ARG A 94 -5.40 3.36 -13.07
N LEU A 95 -6.08 3.46 -11.92
CA LEU A 95 -5.93 2.46 -10.87
C LEU A 95 -6.30 1.08 -11.43
N ARG A 96 -7.47 0.99 -12.08
CA ARG A 96 -7.92 -0.25 -12.72
C ARG A 96 -6.88 -0.79 -13.70
N LYS A 97 -6.43 0.04 -14.66
CA LYS A 97 -5.41 -0.35 -15.65
C LYS A 97 -4.09 -0.78 -15.00
N ARG A 98 -3.70 -0.13 -13.91
CA ARG A 98 -2.46 -0.46 -13.21
C ARG A 98 -2.55 -1.79 -12.47
N VAL A 99 -3.66 -2.07 -11.80
CA VAL A 99 -3.94 -3.37 -11.17
C VAL A 99 -4.04 -4.47 -12.23
N GLU A 100 -4.74 -4.22 -13.34
CA GLU A 100 -4.80 -5.15 -14.48
C GLU A 100 -3.42 -5.44 -15.06
N TRP A 101 -2.53 -4.43 -15.13
CA TRP A 101 -1.15 -4.65 -15.56
C TRP A 101 -0.44 -5.64 -14.63
N TYR A 102 -0.56 -5.51 -13.30
CA TYR A 102 0.03 -6.48 -12.37
C TYR A 102 -0.52 -7.88 -12.60
N MET A 103 -1.84 -8.04 -12.70
CA MET A 103 -2.48 -9.34 -12.93
C MET A 103 -2.05 -10.01 -14.23
N ASN A 104 -1.72 -9.23 -15.26
CA ASN A 104 -1.27 -9.74 -16.56
C ASN A 104 0.25 -9.96 -16.66
N ASN A 105 1.05 -9.51 -15.68
CA ASN A 105 2.52 -9.59 -15.71
C ASN A 105 3.09 -10.53 -14.64
N VAL A 106 2.25 -11.33 -13.98
CA VAL A 106 2.69 -12.42 -13.11
C VAL A 106 2.82 -13.73 -13.89
N ASP A 107 3.66 -14.62 -13.40
CA ASP A 107 3.73 -15.99 -13.90
C ASP A 107 2.41 -16.75 -13.67
N SER A 108 2.25 -17.89 -14.33
CA SER A 108 1.03 -18.70 -14.24
C SER A 108 0.79 -19.27 -12.84
N GLU A 109 1.82 -19.38 -12.00
CA GLU A 109 1.70 -19.91 -10.63
C GLU A 109 1.11 -18.87 -9.68
N ASN A 110 1.36 -17.59 -9.93
CA ASN A 110 0.92 -16.47 -9.11
C ASN A 110 -0.28 -15.70 -9.70
N MET A 111 -0.81 -16.13 -10.84
CA MET A 111 -1.91 -15.46 -11.56
C MET A 111 -3.16 -15.22 -10.70
N TYR A 112 -3.39 -16.03 -9.66
CA TYR A 112 -4.55 -15.90 -8.77
C TYR A 112 -4.20 -15.35 -7.38
N ASN A 113 -2.93 -15.07 -7.10
CA ASN A 113 -2.45 -14.70 -5.77
C ASN A 113 -2.54 -13.18 -5.55
N PHE A 114 -3.75 -12.62 -5.72
CA PHE A 114 -4.02 -11.19 -5.51
C PHE A 114 -5.07 -10.98 -4.43
N ALA A 115 -4.81 -10.00 -3.57
CA ALA A 115 -5.78 -9.47 -2.63
C ALA A 115 -5.78 -7.94 -2.72
N MET A 116 -6.95 -7.32 -2.55
CA MET A 116 -7.10 -5.87 -2.53
C MET A 116 -7.93 -5.47 -1.31
N MET A 117 -7.45 -4.45 -0.60
CA MET A 117 -8.15 -3.86 0.54
C MET A 117 -8.37 -2.37 0.27
N GLY A 118 -9.58 -1.89 0.55
CA GLY A 118 -9.93 -0.47 0.44
C GLY A 118 -10.14 0.13 1.82
N ILE A 119 -9.55 1.30 2.06
CA ILE A 119 -9.81 2.11 3.26
C ILE A 119 -10.94 3.07 2.93
N ALA A 120 -12.09 2.89 3.58
CA ALA A 120 -13.28 3.71 3.39
C ALA A 120 -13.88 4.10 4.76
N PRO A 121 -14.70 5.16 4.84
CA PRO A 121 -15.46 5.46 6.05
C PRO A 121 -16.32 4.27 6.47
N THR A 122 -16.52 4.11 7.77
CA THR A 122 -17.48 3.13 8.29
C THR A 122 -18.91 3.53 7.85
N LEU A 123 -19.76 2.53 7.65
CA LEU A 123 -21.15 2.71 7.19
C LEU A 123 -22.13 3.11 8.31
N ASP A 124 -21.64 3.76 9.36
CA ASP A 124 -22.38 4.07 10.59
C ASP A 124 -23.44 5.16 10.41
#